data_AF-A0A662ES95-F1
#
_entry.id   AF-A0A662ES95-F1
#
_cell.length_a   1.000
_cell.length_b   1.000
_cell.length_c   1.000
_cell.angle_alpha   90.00
_cell.angle_beta   90.00
_cell.angle_gamma   90.00
#
_symmetry.space_group_name_H-M   'P 1'
#
loop_
_entity.id
_entity.type
_entity.pdbx_description
1 polymer ?
#
loop_
_entity_poly.entity_id
_entity_poly.type
_entity_poly.pdbx_seq_one_letter_code
_entity_poly.pdbx_strand_id
1 'polypeptide(L)'
;MKKFISRYLFVLLHQAIALAKKHNLNPNVFIVLSVTGMIIHGLYYLPWFKGGTVDLALLVTLRFLGLLGPAYIILKGKRVAPAINASFVISWTVSTAWHVCYYVYL
;
A
#
# COMPACT_ATOMS: atom_id res chain seq x y z
N MET A 1 11.37 -27.83 4.59
CA MET A 1 11.33 -26.35 4.42
C MET A 1 10.03 -25.82 3.80
N LYS A 2 9.61 -26.24 2.59
CA LYS A 2 8.37 -25.71 1.94
C LYS A 2 7.09 -25.80 2.80
N LYS A 3 6.86 -26.93 3.49
CA LYS A 3 5.72 -27.10 4.41
C LYS A 3 5.76 -26.18 5.64
N PHE A 4 6.95 -25.79 6.10
CA PHE A 4 7.13 -24.93 7.27
C PHE A 4 6.83 -23.46 6.93
N ILE A 5 7.35 -22.99 5.78
CA ILE A 5 7.11 -21.64 5.25
C ILE A 5 5.62 -21.43 4.94
N SER A 6 4.96 -22.44 4.35
CA SER A 6 3.54 -22.39 4.03
C SER A 6 2.66 -22.23 5.29
N ARG A 7 2.96 -22.95 6.38
CA ARG A 7 2.23 -22.81 7.65
C ARG A 7 2.39 -21.43 8.26
N TYR A 8 3.60 -20.86 8.25
CA TYR A 8 3.83 -19.52 8.80
C TYR A 8 3.08 -18.44 8.02
N LEU A 9 3.10 -18.49 6.68
CA LEU A 9 2.34 -17.57 5.84
C LEU A 9 0.84 -17.65 6.12
N PHE A 10 0.32 -18.86 6.30
CA PHE A 10 -1.10 -19.07 6.59
C PHE A 10 -1.49 -18.50 7.96
N VAL A 11 -0.64 -18.67 8.98
CA VAL A 11 -0.85 -18.13 10.32
C VAL A 11 -0.84 -16.60 10.30
N LEU A 12 0.13 -15.99 9.62
CA LEU A 12 0.23 -14.53 9.51
C LEU A 12 -0.98 -13.94 8.78
N LEU A 13 -1.41 -14.55 7.68
CA LEU A 13 -2.59 -14.12 6.93
C LEU A 13 -3.85 -14.22 7.81
N HIS A 14 -4.02 -15.32 8.54
CA HIS A 14 -5.16 -15.50 9.43
C HIS A 14 -5.17 -14.47 10.57
N GLN A 15 -4.01 -14.16 11.16
CA GLN A 15 -3.88 -13.12 12.18
C GLN A 15 -4.21 -11.72 11.61
N ALA A 16 -3.73 -11.40 10.41
CA ALA A 16 -4.04 -10.13 9.75
C ALA A 16 -5.53 -9.96 9.47
N ILE A 17 -6.20 -11.03 9.00
CA ILE A 17 -7.66 -11.04 8.78
C ILE A 17 -8.41 -10.85 10.10
N ALA A 18 -7.99 -11.55 11.17
CA ALA A 18 -8.59 -11.42 12.48
C ALA A 18 -8.43 -9.99 13.05
N LEU A 19 -7.26 -9.38 12.84
CA LEU A 19 -6.99 -8.00 13.26
C LEU A 19 -7.86 -7.00 12.49
N ALA A 20 -7.97 -7.13 11.16
CA ALA A 20 -8.84 -6.28 10.35
C ALA A 20 -10.29 -6.35 10.84
N LYS A 21 -10.82 -7.56 11.05
CA LYS A 21 -12.17 -7.76 11.59
C LYS A 21 -12.34 -7.15 12.98
N LYS A 22 -11.36 -7.30 13.87
CA LYS A 22 -11.36 -6.71 15.22
C LYS A 22 -11.44 -5.17 15.20
N HIS A 23 -10.91 -4.54 14.16
CA HIS A 23 -10.96 -3.09 13.95
C HIS A 23 -12.09 -2.62 13.03
N ASN A 24 -13.06 -3.50 12.72
CA ASN A 24 -14.21 -3.21 11.84
C ASN A 24 -13.84 -2.88 10.39
N LEU A 25 -12.74 -3.48 9.90
CA LEU A 25 -12.23 -3.30 8.55
C LEU A 25 -12.49 -4.55 7.71
N ASN A 26 -12.77 -4.34 6.43
CA ASN A 26 -12.94 -5.42 5.48
C ASN A 26 -11.56 -5.86 4.94
N PRO A 27 -11.11 -7.11 5.20
CA PRO A 27 -9.82 -7.61 4.72
C PRO A 27 -9.70 -7.61 3.18
N ASN A 28 -10.82 -7.73 2.46
CA ASN A 28 -10.81 -7.75 0.99
C ASN A 28 -10.31 -6.42 0.40
N VAL A 29 -10.50 -5.30 1.10
CA VAL A 29 -9.99 -3.99 0.65
C VAL A 29 -8.47 -4.02 0.59
N PHE A 30 -7.80 -4.57 1.61
CA PHE A 30 -6.34 -4.68 1.62
C PHE A 30 -5.84 -5.65 0.55
N ILE A 31 -6.54 -6.77 0.34
CA ILE A 31 -6.19 -7.73 -0.73
C ILE A 31 -6.28 -7.05 -2.10
N VAL A 32 -7.36 -6.33 -2.39
CA VAL A 32 -7.54 -5.61 -3.66
C VAL A 32 -6.46 -4.54 -3.83
N LEU A 33 -6.15 -3.77 -2.80
CA LEU A 33 -5.08 -2.77 -2.83
C LEU A 33 -3.71 -3.41 -3.09
N SER A 34 -3.40 -4.53 -2.43
CA SER A 34 -2.14 -5.25 -2.64
C SER A 34 -2.01 -5.82 -4.06
N VAL A 35 -3.07 -6.45 -4.58
CA VAL A 35 -3.08 -6.98 -5.95
C VAL A 35 -2.93 -5.87 -6.97
N THR A 36 -3.68 -4.77 -6.81
CA THR A 36 -3.59 -3.60 -7.70
C THR A 36 -2.20 -3.00 -7.66
N GLY A 37 -1.61 -2.85 -6.47
CA GLY A 37 -0.25 -2.36 -6.29
C GLY A 37 0.79 -3.24 -6.98
N MET A 38 0.68 -4.56 -6.86
CA MET A 38 1.57 -5.51 -7.56
C MET A 38 1.46 -5.40 -9.08
N ILE A 39 0.25 -5.24 -9.62
CA ILE A 39 0.04 -5.07 -11.06
C ILE A 39 0.73 -3.79 -11.54
N ILE A 40 0.47 -2.65 -10.90
CA ILE A 40 1.08 -1.36 -11.28
C ILE A 40 2.61 -1.42 -11.12
N HIS A 41 3.10 -2.07 -10.07
CA HIS A 41 4.54 -2.26 -9.86
C HIS A 41 5.17 -3.15 -10.93
N GLY A 42 4.49 -4.21 -11.37
CA GLY A 42 4.91 -5.03 -12.50
C GLY A 42 4.97 -4.23 -13.80
N LEU A 43 3.94 -3.41 -14.07
CA LEU A 43 3.91 -2.52 -15.24
C LEU A 43 5.06 -1.51 -15.21
N TYR A 44 5.37 -0.96 -14.04
CA TYR A 44 6.48 -0.02 -13.87
C TYR A 44 7.84 -0.58 -14.32
N TYR A 45 8.08 -1.90 -14.20
CA TYR A 45 9.35 -2.49 -14.62
C TYR A 45 9.40 -2.93 -16.08
N LEU A 46 8.28 -2.84 -16.82
CA LEU A 46 8.30 -3.17 -18.24
C LEU A 46 9.06 -2.10 -19.03
N PRO A 47 9.89 -2.51 -20.01
CA PRO A 47 10.71 -1.59 -20.78
C PRO A 47 9.87 -0.60 -21.60
N TRP A 48 8.64 -0.98 -21.98
CA TRP A 48 7.72 -0.14 -22.75
C TRP A 48 7.22 1.11 -22.01
N PHE A 49 7.33 1.13 -20.67
CA PHE A 49 6.86 2.26 -19.85
C PHE A 49 8.02 3.11 -19.29
N LYS A 50 9.27 2.82 -19.67
CA LYS A 50 10.46 3.53 -19.18
C LYS A 50 10.78 4.78 -20.00
N GLY A 51 11.29 5.82 -19.32
CA GLY A 51 11.94 6.97 -19.97
C GLY A 51 11.05 8.17 -20.32
N GLY A 52 9.85 8.29 -19.73
CA GLY A 52 8.97 9.42 -20.01
C GLY A 52 7.88 9.67 -18.95
N THR A 53 6.89 10.49 -19.30
CA THR A 53 5.77 10.91 -18.41
C THR A 53 5.00 9.73 -17.81
N VAL A 54 4.97 8.58 -18.48
CA VAL A 54 4.28 7.37 -18.02
C VAL A 54 4.97 6.74 -16.80
N ASP A 55 6.31 6.79 -16.73
CA ASP A 55 7.08 6.27 -15.59
C ASP A 55 6.74 7.06 -14.32
N LEU A 56 6.71 8.39 -14.44
CA LEU A 56 6.30 9.30 -13.36
C LEU A 56 4.82 9.09 -12.98
N ALA A 57 3.92 8.95 -13.95
CA ALA A 57 2.51 8.70 -13.69
C ALA A 57 2.29 7.38 -12.93
N LEU A 58 2.99 6.30 -13.31
CA LEU A 58 2.93 5.01 -12.61
C LEU A 58 3.46 5.13 -11.17
N LEU A 59 4.60 5.81 -10.97
CA LEU A 59 5.15 6.07 -9.64
C LEU A 59 4.18 6.85 -8.76
N VAL A 60 3.63 7.95 -9.26
CA VAL A 60 2.64 8.76 -8.55
C VAL A 60 1.40 7.93 -8.21
N THR A 61 0.92 7.12 -9.15
CA THR A 61 -0.24 6.24 -8.94
C THR A 61 0.02 5.22 -7.82
N LEU A 62 1.20 4.59 -7.81
CA LEU A 62 1.63 3.68 -6.73
C LEU A 62 1.62 4.37 -5.36
N ARG A 63 2.06 5.63 -5.28
CA ARG A 63 2.07 6.40 -4.03
C ARG A 63 0.66 6.75 -3.56
N PHE A 64 -0.23 7.17 -4.46
CA PHE A 64 -1.64 7.40 -4.13
C PHE A 64 -2.35 6.12 -3.69
N LEU A 65 -2.08 5.00 -4.38
CA LEU A 65 -2.62 3.71 -3.98
C LEU A 65 -2.15 3.31 -2.58
N GLY A 66 -0.88 3.60 -2.24
CA GLY A 66 -0.33 3.42 -0.89
C GLY A 66 -1.07 4.20 0.21
N LEU A 67 -1.67 5.35 -0.12
CA LEU A 67 -2.47 6.15 0.82
C LEU A 67 -3.88 5.60 1.04
N LEU A 68 -4.44 4.85 0.08
CA LEU A 68 -5.82 4.35 0.18
C LEU A 68 -6.01 3.41 1.38
N GLY A 69 -5.00 2.60 1.71
CA GLY A 69 -5.03 1.69 2.87
C GLY A 69 -5.16 2.45 4.20
N PRO A 70 -4.19 3.32 4.54
CA PRO A 70 -4.27 4.16 5.73
C PRO A 70 -5.50 5.08 5.76
N ALA A 71 -5.88 5.68 4.63
CA ALA A 71 -7.09 6.52 4.53
C ALA A 71 -8.36 5.72 4.84
N TYR A 72 -8.49 4.50 4.31
CA TYR A 72 -9.58 3.59 4.63
C TYR A 72 -9.63 3.26 6.12
N ILE A 73 -8.46 3.03 6.76
CA ILE A 73 -8.39 2.75 8.19
C ILE A 73 -8.78 3.98 9.03
N ILE A 74 -8.42 5.19 8.61
CA ILE A 74 -8.85 6.43 9.29
C ILE A 74 -10.37 6.57 9.21
N LEU A 75 -10.96 6.31 8.04
CA LEU A 75 -12.39 6.50 7.80
C LEU A 75 -13.29 5.42 8.42
N LYS A 76 -12.82 4.17 8.51
CA LYS A 76 -13.66 3.01 8.91
C LYS A 76 -13.12 2.25 10.13
N GLY A 77 -11.86 2.46 10.49
CA GLY A 77 -11.20 1.78 11.60
C GLY A 77 -11.64 2.28 12.96
N LYS A 78 -11.55 1.41 13.97
CA LYS A 78 -11.86 1.74 15.38
C LYS A 78 -10.61 1.79 16.25
N ARG A 79 -10.73 2.47 17.41
CA ARG A 79 -9.73 2.56 18.50
C ARG A 79 -8.48 3.35 18.10
N VAL A 80 -7.28 2.84 18.38
CA VAL A 80 -5.99 3.51 18.11
C VAL A 80 -5.60 3.45 16.62
N ALA A 81 -6.28 2.63 15.83
CA ALA A 81 -6.00 2.45 14.41
C ALA A 81 -6.01 3.76 13.60
N PRO A 82 -6.93 4.72 13.80
CA PRO A 82 -6.93 5.99 13.07
C PRO A 82 -5.71 6.86 13.41
N ALA A 83 -5.32 6.95 14.69
CA ALA A 83 -4.20 7.80 15.13
C ALA A 83 -2.86 7.30 14.56
N ILE A 84 -2.62 5.98 14.62
CA ILE A 84 -1.41 5.38 14.03
C ILE A 84 -1.40 5.56 12.51
N ASN A 85 -2.54 5.35 11.84
CA ASN A 85 -2.62 5.49 10.39
C ASN A 85 -2.54 6.95 9.94
N ALA A 86 -2.97 7.91 10.74
CA ALA A 86 -2.79 9.34 10.46
C ALA A 86 -1.30 9.70 10.39
N SER A 87 -0.48 9.22 11.33
CA SER A 87 0.97 9.41 11.29
C SER A 87 1.61 8.78 10.04
N PHE A 88 1.13 7.59 9.64
CA PHE A 88 1.57 6.96 8.39
C PHE A 88 1.16 7.75 7.15
N VAL A 89 -0.07 8.27 7.09
CA VAL A 89 -0.54 9.14 5.99
C VAL A 89 0.34 10.38 5.88
N ILE A 90 0.61 11.05 6.99
CA ILE A 90 1.44 12.27 7.01
C ILE A 90 2.85 11.96 6.53
N SER A 91 3.51 10.96 7.12
CA SER A 91 4.87 10.55 6.74
C SER A 91 4.95 10.15 5.26
N TRP A 92 3.98 9.37 4.78
CA TRP A 92 3.92 8.92 3.39
C TRP A 92 3.67 10.06 2.40
N THR A 93 2.82 11.02 2.78
CA THR A 93 2.53 12.20 1.96
C THR A 93 3.76 13.09 1.81
N VAL A 94 4.46 13.36 2.92
CA VAL A 94 5.70 14.16 2.91
C VAL A 94 6.79 13.47 2.09
N SER A 95 7.00 12.17 2.31
CA SER A 95 7.97 11.38 1.53
C SER A 95 7.62 11.34 0.03
N THR A 96 6.34 11.25 -0.29
CA THR A 96 5.86 11.26 -1.69
C THR A 96 6.08 12.63 -2.34
N ALA A 97 5.72 13.71 -1.67
CA ALA A 97 5.97 15.06 -2.17
C ALA A 97 7.46 15.28 -2.43
N TRP A 98 8.32 14.86 -1.49
CA TRP A 98 9.77 14.93 -1.68
C TRP A 98 10.25 14.14 -2.91
N HIS A 99 9.81 12.89 -3.06
CA HIS A 99 10.20 12.04 -4.19
C HIS A 99 9.73 12.57 -5.55
N VAL A 100 8.52 13.12 -5.62
CA VAL A 100 7.99 13.71 -6.85
C VAL A 100 8.77 14.97 -7.20
N CYS A 101 9.03 15.84 -6.22
CA CYS A 101 9.86 17.02 -6.44
C CYS A 101 11.27 16.64 -6.88
N TYR A 102 11.89 15.65 -6.24
CA TYR A 102 13.20 15.16 -6.65
C TYR A 102 13.19 14.67 -8.09
N TYR A 103 12.25 13.82 -8.47
CA TYR A 103 12.19 13.25 -9.83
C TYR A 103 11.85 14.29 -10.92
N VAL A 104 11.14 15.37 -10.57
CA VAL A 104 10.76 16.42 -11.53
C VAL A 104 11.85 17.49 -11.70
N TYR A 105 12.57 17.84 -10.64
CA TYR A 105 13.48 18.99 -10.61
C TYR A 105 14.97 18.63 -10.61
N LEU A 106 15.35 17.38 -10.31
CA LEU A 106 16.73 16.87 -10.30
C LEU A 106 16.89 15.72 -11.30
#